data_AF-A0A2S2R3D6-F1
#
_entry.id   AF-A0A2S2R3D6-F1
#
_cell.length_a   1.000
_cell.length_b   1.000
_cell.length_c   1.000
_cell.angle_alpha   90.00
_cell.angle_beta   90.00
_cell.angle_gamma   90.00
#
_symmetry.space_group_name_H-M   'P 1'
#
loop_
_entity.id
_entity.type
_entity.pdbx_description
1 polymer ?
#
loop_
_entity_poly.entity_id
_entity_poly.type
_entity_poly.pdbx_seq_one_letter_code
_entity_poly.pdbx_strand_id
1 'polypeptide(L)'
;MNFYDRIKNTISNAEQVIGYNFLCRKRDEEIIKKKLKIDVSLDQLVKNASLLMVNTHFTMFGSRAYVPAIVEVGGIHIQPIKPLPTDIQTFIDEAEHGVVYFCMGS
;
A
#
# COMPACT_ATOMS: atom_id res chain seq x y z
N MET A 1 -12.08 26.18 -6.46
CA MET A 1 -10.64 26.08 -6.77
C MET A 1 -10.20 27.32 -7.54
N ASN A 2 -9.61 28.27 -6.82
CA ASN A 2 -9.08 29.51 -7.37
C ASN A 2 -7.59 29.35 -7.78
N PHE A 3 -6.97 30.43 -8.27
CA PHE A 3 -5.57 30.40 -8.70
C PHE A 3 -4.58 30.08 -7.56
N TYR A 4 -4.82 30.60 -6.36
CA TYR A 4 -3.98 30.34 -5.19
C TYR A 4 -4.04 28.87 -4.76
N ASP A 5 -5.25 28.29 -4.73
CA ASP A 5 -5.44 26.86 -4.46
C ASP A 5 -4.66 26.00 -5.46
N ARG A 6 -4.68 26.39 -6.75
CA ARG A 6 -3.93 25.67 -7.80
C ARG A 6 -2.42 25.77 -7.59
N ILE A 7 -1.90 26.94 -7.23
CA ILE A 7 -0.47 27.10 -6.90
C ILE A 7 -0.10 26.19 -5.73
N LYS A 8 -0.88 26.23 -4.65
CA LYS A 8 -0.64 25.39 -3.47
C LYS A 8 -0.65 23.90 -3.83
N ASN A 9 -1.64 23.47 -4.60
CA ASN A 9 -1.75 22.08 -5.06
C ASN A 9 -0.54 21.67 -5.92
N THR A 10 -0.08 22.54 -6.82
CA THR A 10 1.10 22.27 -7.65
C THR A 10 2.37 22.15 -6.80
N ILE A 11 2.56 23.02 -5.82
CA ILE A 11 3.71 22.95 -4.90
C ILE A 11 3.65 21.67 -4.07
N SER A 12 2.51 21.37 -3.44
CA SER A 12 2.33 20.15 -2.65
C SER A 12 2.52 18.89 -3.50
N ASN A 13 2.09 18.89 -4.75
CA ASN A 13 2.34 17.77 -5.66
C ASN A 13 3.84 17.64 -6.00
N ALA A 14 4.52 18.75 -6.29
CA ALA A 14 5.95 18.73 -6.57
C ALA A 14 6.76 18.22 -5.36
N GLU A 15 6.44 18.70 -4.14
CA GLU A 15 7.03 18.22 -2.89
C GLU A 15 6.82 16.72 -2.70
N GLN A 16 5.59 16.23 -2.96
CA GLN A 16 5.28 14.80 -2.85
C GLN A 16 6.05 13.95 -3.85
N VAL A 17 6.15 14.38 -5.11
CA VAL A 17 6.91 13.68 -6.16
C VAL A 17 8.39 13.65 -5.83
N ILE A 18 8.96 14.79 -5.41
CA ILE A 18 10.36 14.89 -5.00
C ILE A 18 10.62 13.97 -3.80
N GLY A 19 9.81 14.09 -2.74
CA GLY A 19 9.92 13.28 -1.53
C GLY A 19 9.84 11.78 -1.84
N TYR A 20 8.87 11.36 -2.66
CA TYR A 20 8.73 9.97 -3.09
C TYR A 20 9.95 9.46 -3.85
N ASN A 21 10.49 10.26 -4.78
CA ASN A 21 11.65 9.88 -5.57
C ASN A 21 12.93 9.75 -4.72
N PHE A 22 13.13 10.63 -3.73
CA PHE A 22 14.32 10.58 -2.89
C PHE A 22 14.23 9.54 -1.76
N LEU A 23 13.07 9.42 -1.10
CA LEU A 23 12.90 8.58 0.09
C LEU A 23 12.52 7.13 -0.23
N CYS A 24 11.61 6.94 -1.19
CA CYS A 24 11.04 5.63 -1.50
C CYS A 24 11.74 5.00 -2.71
N ARG A 25 11.76 5.69 -3.86
CA ARG A 25 12.23 5.08 -5.12
C ARG A 25 13.65 4.52 -5.06
N LYS A 26 14.62 5.33 -4.62
CA LYS A 26 16.01 4.87 -4.50
C LYS A 26 16.13 3.66 -3.58
N ARG A 27 15.44 3.69 -2.44
CA ARG A 27 15.43 2.59 -1.48
C ARG A 27 14.84 1.32 -2.09
N ASP A 28 13.72 1.43 -2.79
CA ASP A 28 13.03 0.29 -3.39
C ASP A 28 13.85 -0.35 -4.51
N GLU A 29 14.47 0.46 -5.39
CA GLU A 29 15.36 -0.01 -6.45
C GLU A 29 16.57 -0.77 -5.88
N GLU A 30 17.19 -0.27 -4.82
CA GLU A 30 18.30 -0.96 -4.14
C GLU A 30 17.87 -2.29 -3.50
N ILE A 31 16.68 -2.34 -2.90
CA ILE A 31 16.13 -3.58 -2.33
C ILE A 31 15.90 -4.61 -3.44
N ILE A 32 15.30 -4.20 -4.56
CA ILE A 32 15.04 -5.07 -5.72
C ILE A 32 16.37 -5.58 -6.30
N LYS A 33 17.34 -4.70 -6.50
CA LYS A 33 18.67 -5.07 -6.98
C LYS A 33 19.32 -6.11 -6.07
N LYS A 34 19.23 -5.93 -4.75
CA LYS A 34 19.81 -6.86 -3.77
C LYS A 34 19.07 -8.20 -3.68
N LYS A 35 17.73 -8.19 -3.72
CA LYS A 35 16.90 -9.38 -3.44
C LYS A 35 16.54 -10.16 -4.70
N LEU A 36 16.23 -9.46 -5.79
CA LEU A 36 15.81 -10.05 -7.06
C LEU A 36 16.96 -10.13 -8.06
N LYS A 37 18.08 -9.44 -7.81
CA LYS A 37 19.25 -9.37 -8.72
C LYS A 37 18.91 -8.81 -10.11
N ILE A 38 17.91 -7.93 -10.16
CA ILE A 38 17.48 -7.24 -11.37
C ILE A 38 17.93 -5.79 -11.26
N ASP A 39 18.69 -5.32 -12.24
CA ASP A 39 19.16 -3.93 -12.34
C ASP A 39 18.32 -3.18 -13.37
N VAL A 40 17.11 -2.78 -12.97
CA VAL A 40 16.18 -2.03 -13.82
C VAL A 40 15.57 -0.89 -13.02
N SER A 41 15.31 0.23 -13.69
CA SER A 41 14.52 1.31 -13.10
C SER A 41 13.07 0.84 -12.88
N LEU A 42 12.52 1.15 -11.71
CA LEU A 42 11.13 0.81 -11.39
C LEU A 42 10.13 1.46 -12.36
N ASP A 43 10.44 2.65 -12.88
CA ASP A 43 9.57 3.33 -13.85
C ASP A 43 9.54 2.59 -15.19
N GLN A 44 10.66 2.01 -15.61
CA GLN A 44 10.70 1.18 -16.82
C GLN A 44 9.96 -0.13 -16.61
N LEU A 45 10.12 -0.76 -15.43
CA LEU A 45 9.42 -1.99 -15.10
C LEU A 45 7.91 -1.81 -15.15
N VAL A 46 7.38 -0.74 -14.54
CA VAL A 46 5.94 -0.45 -14.54
C VAL A 46 5.44 -0.14 -15.94
N LYS A 47 6.20 0.61 -16.76
CA LYS A 47 5.81 0.93 -18.16
C LYS A 47 5.73 -0.30 -19.06
N ASN A 48 6.50 -1.35 -18.76
CA ASN A 48 6.53 -2.59 -19.55
C ASN A 48 5.60 -3.68 -19.01
N ALA A 49 4.90 -3.45 -17.90
CA ALA A 49 4.00 -4.44 -17.32
C ALA A 49 2.72 -4.59 -18.15
N SER A 50 2.42 -5.81 -18.62
CA SER A 50 1.18 -6.10 -19.36
C SER A 50 -0.04 -6.26 -18.45
N LEU A 51 0.18 -6.58 -17.17
CA LEU A 51 -0.85 -6.75 -16.15
C LEU A 51 -0.29 -6.34 -14.79
N LEU A 52 -1.05 -5.58 -14.02
CA LEU A 52 -0.74 -5.17 -12.66
C LEU A 52 -1.86 -5.61 -11.72
N MET A 53 -1.53 -6.57 -10.86
CA MET A 53 -2.41 -6.99 -9.76
C MET A 53 -2.13 -6.13 -8.54
N VAL A 54 -3.11 -5.35 -8.10
CA VAL A 54 -2.97 -4.44 -6.96
C VAL A 54 -3.77 -4.95 -5.77
N ASN A 55 -3.14 -5.03 -4.59
CA ASN A 55 -3.79 -5.45 -3.35
C ASN A 55 -4.61 -4.30 -2.74
N THR A 56 -5.57 -3.79 -3.50
CA THR A 56 -6.52 -2.74 -3.10
C THR A 56 -7.93 -3.14 -3.53
N HIS A 57 -8.92 -2.39 -3.06
CA HIS A 57 -10.31 -2.57 -3.50
C HIS A 57 -11.04 -1.22 -3.45
N PHE A 58 -11.89 -0.96 -4.44
CA PHE A 58 -12.65 0.29 -4.56
C PHE A 58 -13.53 0.60 -3.33
N THR A 59 -13.95 -0.40 -2.55
CA THR A 59 -14.73 -0.16 -1.32
C THR A 59 -13.91 0.51 -0.22
N MET A 60 -12.58 0.32 -0.22
CA MET A 60 -11.69 0.92 0.78
C MET A 60 -11.13 2.27 0.33
N PHE A 61 -10.80 2.42 -0.95
CA PHE A 61 -10.08 3.58 -1.48
C PHE A 61 -10.92 4.47 -2.41
N GLY A 62 -12.20 4.15 -2.58
CA GLY A 62 -13.09 4.80 -3.53
C GLY A 62 -12.95 4.25 -4.95
N SER A 63 -13.98 4.45 -5.76
CA SER A 63 -13.94 4.11 -7.18
C SER A 63 -13.06 5.09 -7.94
N ARG A 64 -12.13 4.56 -8.74
CA ARG A 64 -11.34 5.33 -9.71
C ARG A 64 -11.22 4.55 -11.01
N ALA A 65 -11.12 5.27 -12.12
CA ALA A 65 -10.94 4.66 -13.42
C ALA A 65 -9.54 4.06 -13.52
N TYR A 66 -9.47 2.76 -13.84
CA TYR A 66 -8.25 2.06 -14.17
C TYR A 66 -8.25 1.65 -15.64
N VAL A 67 -7.06 1.48 -16.21
CA VAL A 67 -6.92 0.78 -17.49
C VAL A 67 -7.19 -0.72 -17.28
N PRO A 68 -7.64 -1.46 -18.31
CA PRO A 68 -7.92 -2.90 -18.18
C PRO A 68 -6.75 -3.75 -17.68
N ALA A 69 -5.51 -3.26 -17.87
CA ALA A 69 -4.30 -3.91 -17.38
C ALA A 69 -4.12 -3.84 -15.85
N ILE A 70 -4.93 -3.07 -15.12
CA ILE A 70 -4.86 -3.00 -13.66
C ILE A 70 -6.06 -3.75 -13.08
N VAL A 71 -5.78 -4.78 -12.28
CA VAL A 71 -6.80 -5.63 -11.65
C VAL A 71 -6.65 -5.53 -10.13
N GLU A 72 -7.74 -5.17 -9.47
CA GLU A 72 -7.81 -5.11 -8.01
C GLU A 72 -8.00 -6.52 -7.43
N VAL A 73 -7.03 -6.97 -6.62
CA VAL A 73 -7.00 -8.25 -5.92
C VAL A 73 -6.84 -8.02 -4.41
N GLY A 74 -7.75 -7.24 -3.84
CA GLY A 74 -7.74 -6.91 -2.42
C GLY A 74 -7.79 -8.16 -1.53
N GLY A 75 -6.90 -8.20 -0.53
CA GLY A 75 -6.84 -9.31 0.42
C GLY A 75 -6.10 -10.55 -0.09
N ILE A 76 -5.33 -10.46 -1.20
CA ILE A 76 -4.58 -11.60 -1.75
C ILE A 76 -3.61 -12.26 -0.76
N HIS A 77 -3.18 -11.53 0.27
CA HIS A 77 -2.27 -11.98 1.31
C HIS A 77 -2.98 -12.60 2.53
N ILE A 78 -4.31 -12.56 2.59
CA ILE A 78 -5.10 -13.06 3.72
C ILE A 78 -5.09 -14.59 3.67
N GLN A 79 -4.57 -15.21 4.74
CA GLN A 79 -4.56 -16.66 4.90
C GLN A 79 -5.82 -17.13 5.62
N PRO A 80 -6.16 -18.43 5.56
CA PRO A 80 -7.22 -19.01 6.37
C PRO A 80 -7.06 -18.67 7.85
N ILE A 81 -8.18 -18.41 8.52
CA ILE A 81 -8.22 -18.01 9.93
C ILE A 81 -7.64 -19.16 10.77
N LYS A 82 -6.68 -18.82 11.63
CA LYS A 82 -6.14 -19.74 12.65
C LYS A 82 -6.82 -19.44 13.98
N PRO A 83 -7.01 -20.46 14.83
CA PRO A 83 -7.51 -20.22 16.19
C PRO A 83 -6.54 -19.31 16.95
N LEU A 84 -7.10 -18.46 17.82
CA LEU A 84 -6.30 -17.62 18.71
C LEU A 84 -5.62 -18.48 19.78
N PRO A 85 -4.47 -18.05 20.31
CA PRO A 85 -3.91 -18.62 21.52
C PRO A 85 -4.93 -18.59 22.66
N THR A 86 -4.95 -19.63 23.50
CA THR A 86 -5.97 -19.83 24.53
C THR A 86 -6.06 -18.65 25.50
N ASP A 87 -4.93 -18.10 25.92
CA ASP A 87 -4.83 -16.95 26.81
C ASP A 87 -5.47 -15.69 26.22
N ILE A 88 -5.25 -15.42 24.93
CA ILE A 88 -5.84 -14.28 24.23
C ILE A 88 -7.34 -14.50 24.01
N GLN A 89 -7.74 -15.73 23.65
CA GLN A 89 -9.14 -16.08 23.48
C GLN A 89 -9.92 -15.88 24.79
N THR A 90 -9.42 -16.40 25.91
CA THR A 90 -10.02 -16.21 27.24
C THR A 90 -10.06 -14.73 27.63
N PHE A 91 -8.99 -13.96 27.40
CA PHE A 91 -8.97 -12.52 27.68
C PHE A 91 -10.06 -11.76 26.89
N ILE A 92 -10.29 -12.12 25.63
CA ILE A 92 -11.33 -11.51 24.80
C ILE A 92 -12.73 -11.94 25.26
N ASP A 93 -12.92 -13.23 25.55
CA ASP A 93 -14.21 -13.81 25.92
C ASP A 93 -14.70 -13.34 27.30
N GLU A 94 -13.79 -13.07 28.23
CA GLU A 94 -14.11 -12.59 29.59
C GLU A 94 -14.24 -11.06 29.68
N ALA A 95 -14.02 -10.32 28.58
CA ALA A 95 -14.03 -8.86 28.60
C ALA A 95 -15.44 -8.26 28.69
N GLU A 96 -15.80 -7.68 29.84
CA GLU A 96 -17.11 -7.06 30.09
C GLU A 96 -17.42 -5.88 29.13
N HIS A 97 -16.40 -5.14 28.71
CA HIS A 97 -16.54 -3.94 27.88
C HIS A 97 -15.90 -4.07 26.49
N GLY A 98 -15.55 -5.29 26.09
CA GLY A 98 -14.81 -5.57 24.85
C GLY A 98 -13.32 -5.23 24.94
N VAL A 99 -12.65 -5.31 23.78
CA VAL A 99 -11.19 -5.18 23.68
C VAL A 99 -10.77 -4.18 22.61
N VAL A 100 -9.62 -3.53 22.82
CA VAL A 100 -8.97 -2.69 21.81
C VAL A 100 -7.72 -3.42 21.32
N TYR A 101 -7.72 -3.81 20.05
CA TYR A 101 -6.54 -4.35 19.40
C TYR A 101 -5.62 -3.22 18.91
N PHE A 102 -4.39 -3.20 19.38
CA PHE A 102 -3.36 -2.24 18.97
C PHE A 102 -2.16 -2.96 18.37
N CYS A 103 -1.76 -2.58 17.16
CA CYS A 103 -0.62 -3.13 16.45
C CYS A 103 -0.01 -2.08 15.51
N MET A 104 1.32 -1.93 15.53
CA MET A 104 2.06 -1.00 14.66
C MET A 104 2.75 -1.71 13.48
N GLY A 105 2.51 -3.01 13.30
CA GLY A 105 3.25 -3.83 12.36
C GLY A 105 4.71 -4.08 12.78
N SER A 106 5.45 -4.79 11.94
CA SER A 106 6.86 -5.16 12.12
C SER A 106 7.69 -4.75 10.91
#